data_AF-A0A440UTV8-F1
#
_entry.id   AF-A0A440UTV8-F1
#
_cell.length_a   1.000
_cell.length_b   1.000
_cell.length_c   1.000
_cell.angle_alpha   90.00
_cell.angle_beta   90.00
_cell.angle_gamma   90.00
#
_symmetry.space_group_name_H-M   'P 1'
#
loop_
_entity.id
_entity.type
_entity.pdbx_description
1 polymer ?
#
loop_
_entity_poly.entity_id
_entity_poly.type
_entity_poly.pdbx_seq_one_letter_code
_entity_poly.pdbx_strand_id
1 'polypeptide(L)'
;MKRKVTLRSTLLIAAPLLLAAVPALAQDAPATIISIIGGLAPDDLLNIRATASPDGKVAARLPNGAAVKNYGCKTVNNYPWCKVEDTQDAHIVGWAPARYLSPNNPAPAPEDA
;
A
#
# COMPACT_ATOMS: atom_id res chain seq x y z
N MET A 1 63.15 -4.84 -50.62
CA MET A 1 62.13 -4.41 -49.65
C MET A 1 61.46 -5.65 -49.05
N LYS A 2 61.70 -5.98 -47.77
CA LYS A 2 61.16 -7.18 -47.11
C LYS A 2 60.30 -6.75 -45.92
N ARG A 3 58.99 -7.03 -45.97
CA ARG A 3 58.00 -6.62 -44.94
C ARG A 3 58.03 -7.64 -43.79
N LYS A 4 58.27 -7.15 -42.56
CA LYS A 4 58.14 -7.93 -41.33
C LYS A 4 56.66 -7.95 -40.92
N VAL A 5 56.09 -9.14 -40.74
CA VAL A 5 54.76 -9.33 -40.15
C VAL A 5 54.96 -9.90 -38.75
N THR A 6 54.49 -9.19 -37.73
CA THR A 6 54.50 -9.65 -36.34
C THR A 6 53.06 -9.89 -35.93
N LEU A 7 52.72 -11.17 -35.72
CA LEU A 7 51.39 -11.65 -35.35
C LEU A 7 51.08 -11.24 -33.90
N ARG A 8 50.01 -10.46 -33.66
CA ARG A 8 49.48 -10.20 -32.31
C ARG A 8 48.51 -11.33 -31.95
N SER A 9 48.93 -12.19 -31.02
CA SER A 9 48.12 -13.27 -30.46
C SER A 9 47.30 -12.73 -29.29
N THR A 10 45.98 -12.62 -29.43
CA THR A 10 45.05 -12.28 -28.35
C THR A 10 44.30 -13.52 -27.90
N LEU A 11 44.47 -13.87 -26.64
CA LEU A 11 43.96 -15.07 -25.97
C LEU A 11 43.02 -14.59 -24.86
N LEU A 12 41.71 -14.84 -24.93
CA LEU A 12 40.79 -14.61 -23.79
C LEU A 12 39.64 -15.64 -23.74
N ILE A 13 39.87 -16.62 -22.88
CA ILE A 13 39.02 -17.41 -21.99
C ILE A 13 37.52 -17.07 -22.01
N ALA A 14 36.68 -18.03 -22.44
CA ALA A 14 35.24 -18.01 -22.26
C ALA A 14 34.86 -18.68 -20.92
N ALA A 15 34.26 -17.94 -19.99
CA ALA A 15 33.69 -18.48 -18.75
C ALA A 15 32.16 -18.61 -18.92
N PRO A 16 31.55 -19.79 -18.68
CA PRO A 16 30.10 -19.95 -18.83
C PRO A 16 29.38 -19.37 -17.60
N LEU A 17 28.44 -18.46 -17.86
CA LEU A 17 27.52 -17.88 -16.87
C LEU A 17 26.50 -18.96 -16.42
N LEU A 18 26.67 -19.49 -15.22
CA LEU A 18 25.63 -20.28 -14.54
C LEU A 18 24.55 -19.31 -14.00
N LEU A 19 23.38 -19.25 -14.65
CA LEU A 19 22.19 -18.61 -14.08
C LEU A 19 21.68 -19.46 -12.90
N ALA A 20 21.97 -19.02 -11.67
CA ALA A 20 21.29 -19.56 -10.50
C ALA A 20 19.81 -19.12 -10.51
N ALA A 21 18.89 -20.08 -10.51
CA ALA A 21 17.47 -19.81 -10.34
C ALA A 21 17.21 -19.36 -8.89
N VAL A 22 16.82 -18.10 -8.71
CA VAL A 22 16.44 -17.55 -7.40
C VAL A 22 15.04 -18.07 -7.06
N PRO A 23 14.79 -18.68 -5.89
CA PRO A 23 13.45 -19.04 -5.49
C PRO A 23 12.62 -17.78 -5.24
N ALA A 24 11.45 -17.69 -5.88
CA ALA A 24 10.49 -16.62 -5.63
C ALA A 24 9.84 -16.86 -4.25
N LEU A 25 10.19 -16.03 -3.26
CA LEU A 25 9.44 -15.98 -2.01
C LEU A 25 8.09 -15.30 -2.30
N ALA A 26 6.99 -16.03 -2.12
CA ALA A 26 5.66 -15.43 -2.13
C ALA A 26 5.61 -14.38 -1.00
N GLN A 27 5.47 -13.11 -1.37
CA GLN A 27 5.23 -12.04 -0.40
C GLN A 27 3.76 -12.14 0.01
N ASP A 28 3.51 -12.37 1.31
CA ASP A 28 2.16 -12.25 1.86
C ASP A 28 1.68 -10.82 1.57
N ALA A 29 0.67 -10.69 0.70
CA ALA A 29 0.05 -9.39 0.48
C ALA A 29 -0.52 -8.91 1.82
N PRO A 30 -0.35 -7.63 2.20
CA PRO A 30 -0.89 -7.13 3.46
C PRO A 30 -2.39 -7.43 3.52
N ALA A 31 -2.78 -8.22 4.53
CA ALA A 31 -4.15 -8.70 4.66
C ALA A 31 -5.09 -7.50 4.80
N THR A 32 -5.92 -7.29 3.80
CA THR A 32 -7.01 -6.32 3.88
C THR A 32 -8.07 -6.91 4.80
N ILE A 33 -8.46 -6.16 5.83
CA ILE A 33 -9.52 -6.58 6.75
C ILE A 33 -10.80 -5.78 6.47
N ILE A 34 -11.94 -6.35 6.79
CA ILE A 34 -13.20 -5.61 6.79
C ILE A 34 -13.40 -5.00 8.19
N SER A 35 -13.42 -3.68 8.25
CA SER A 35 -13.77 -2.93 9.45
C SER A 35 -15.21 -2.43 9.35
N ILE A 36 -15.91 -2.41 10.47
CA ILE A 36 -17.24 -1.82 10.62
C ILE A 36 -17.10 -0.45 11.26
N ILE A 37 -17.81 0.54 10.70
CA ILE A 37 -17.89 1.88 11.28
C ILE A 37 -18.76 1.85 12.55
N GLY A 38 -18.24 2.37 13.65
CA GLY A 38 -18.94 2.42 14.93
C GLY A 38 -18.53 3.60 15.79
N GLY A 39 -19.28 3.87 16.87
CA GLY A 39 -18.95 4.91 17.86
C GLY A 39 -19.34 6.34 17.45
N LEU A 40 -20.11 6.51 16.38
CA LEU A 40 -20.76 7.78 16.05
C LEU A 40 -22.04 7.94 16.89
N ALA A 41 -22.49 9.18 17.08
CA ALA A 41 -23.80 9.45 17.65
C ALA A 41 -24.92 8.92 16.73
N PRO A 42 -26.17 8.77 17.21
CA PRO A 42 -27.31 8.45 16.36
C PRO A 42 -27.40 9.44 15.18
N ASP A 43 -27.69 8.93 13.98
CA ASP A 43 -27.83 9.68 12.73
C ASP A 43 -26.57 10.43 12.23
N ASP A 44 -25.45 10.34 12.94
CA ASP A 44 -24.17 10.90 12.48
C ASP A 44 -23.51 10.05 11.39
N LEU A 45 -22.68 10.72 10.58
CA LEU A 45 -21.88 10.09 9.52
C LEU A 45 -20.39 10.31 9.74
N LEU A 46 -19.59 9.28 9.47
CA LEU A 46 -18.15 9.36 9.45
C LEU A 46 -17.69 9.98 8.13
N ASN A 47 -16.92 11.06 8.22
CA ASN A 47 -16.27 11.64 7.04
C ASN A 47 -15.09 10.75 6.60
N ILE A 48 -15.15 10.28 5.36
CA ILE A 48 -14.02 9.69 4.64
C ILE A 48 -13.29 10.82 3.92
N ARG A 49 -12.00 11.01 4.21
CA ARG A 49 -11.23 12.19 3.76
C ARG A 49 -10.20 11.82 2.70
N ALA A 50 -9.92 12.74 1.79
CA ALA A 50 -8.92 12.54 0.73
C ALA A 50 -7.50 12.37 1.29
N THR A 51 -7.20 12.98 2.43
CA THR A 51 -5.89 12.89 3.12
C THR A 51 -6.08 12.50 4.58
N ALA A 52 -5.03 11.93 5.19
CA ALA A 52 -4.96 11.58 6.62
C ALA A 52 -4.84 12.82 7.52
N SER A 53 -5.84 13.69 7.48
CA SER A 53 -5.85 14.97 8.18
C SER A 53 -7.29 15.39 8.51
N PRO A 54 -7.55 16.03 9.66
CA PRO A 54 -8.85 16.62 9.96
C PRO A 54 -9.26 17.72 8.96
N ASP A 55 -8.29 18.35 8.28
CA ASP A 55 -8.52 19.38 7.26
C ASP A 55 -8.64 18.82 5.85
N GLY A 56 -8.40 17.51 5.67
CA GLY A 56 -8.51 16.85 4.37
C GLY A 56 -9.93 16.96 3.81
N LYS A 57 -10.07 17.26 2.51
CA LYS A 57 -11.37 17.34 1.83
C LYS A 57 -12.18 16.06 2.09
N VAL A 58 -13.45 16.22 2.42
CA VAL A 58 -14.38 15.10 2.56
C VAL A 58 -14.67 14.52 1.18
N ALA A 59 -14.32 13.25 0.98
CA ALA A 59 -14.60 12.48 -0.23
C ALA A 59 -15.99 11.83 -0.16
N ALA A 60 -16.36 11.32 1.02
CA ALA A 60 -17.66 10.71 1.26
C ALA A 60 -18.04 10.77 2.75
N ARG A 61 -19.28 10.36 3.05
CA ARG A 61 -19.82 10.23 4.40
C ARG A 61 -20.51 8.89 4.54
N LEU A 62 -20.12 8.10 5.54
CA LEU A 62 -20.64 6.74 5.75
C LEU A 62 -21.26 6.60 7.16
N PRO A 63 -22.39 5.91 7.31
CA PRO A 63 -23.07 5.77 8.60
C PRO A 63 -22.41 4.72 9.51
N ASN A 64 -22.83 4.70 10.78
CA ASN A 64 -22.61 3.55 11.67
C ASN A 64 -23.10 2.24 11.00
N GLY A 65 -22.35 1.16 11.18
CA GLY A 65 -22.65 -0.16 10.61
C GLY A 65 -22.16 -0.38 9.19
N ALA A 66 -21.69 0.66 8.49
CA ALA A 66 -21.10 0.50 7.16
C ALA A 66 -19.81 -0.33 7.23
N ALA A 67 -19.65 -1.25 6.27
CA ALA A 67 -18.47 -2.10 6.14
C ALA A 67 -17.48 -1.49 5.14
N VAL A 68 -16.23 -1.35 5.55
CA VAL A 68 -15.14 -0.81 4.73
C VAL A 68 -13.97 -1.78 4.68
N LYS A 69 -13.31 -1.87 3.54
CA LYS A 69 -11.99 -2.47 3.43
C LYS A 69 -10.99 -1.54 4.11
N ASN A 70 -10.25 -2.04 5.09
CA ASN A 70 -9.21 -1.30 5.79
C ASN A 70 -7.84 -1.81 5.33
N TYR A 71 -7.12 -0.95 4.60
CA TYR A 71 -5.83 -1.24 3.98
C TYR A 71 -4.63 -1.03 4.92
N GLY A 72 -4.88 -0.65 6.17
CA GLY A 72 -3.83 -0.32 7.13
C GLY A 72 -3.89 1.14 7.56
N CYS A 73 -3.11 1.46 8.59
CA CYS A 73 -3.17 2.75 9.26
C CYS A 73 -1.79 3.42 9.34
N LYS A 74 -1.79 4.75 9.36
CA LYS A 74 -0.62 5.60 9.64
C LYS A 74 -0.96 6.62 10.71
N THR A 75 0.04 7.04 11.46
CA THR A 75 -0.11 8.08 12.48
C THR A 75 0.33 9.42 11.92
N VAL A 76 -0.54 10.42 11.98
CA VAL A 76 -0.26 11.81 11.62
C VAL A 76 -0.51 12.67 12.84
N ASN A 77 0.51 13.39 13.32
CA ASN A 77 0.42 14.23 14.52
C ASN A 77 -0.17 13.50 15.73
N ASN A 78 0.28 12.27 15.98
CA ASN A 78 -0.21 11.39 17.05
C ASN A 78 -1.67 10.90 16.91
N TYR A 79 -2.34 11.18 15.79
CA TYR A 79 -3.67 10.65 15.48
C TYR A 79 -3.57 9.51 14.46
N PRO A 80 -4.10 8.31 14.76
CA PRO A 80 -4.12 7.21 13.81
C PRO A 80 -5.23 7.37 12.76
N TRP A 81 -4.86 7.24 11.50
CA TRP A 81 -5.73 7.30 10.33
C TRP A 81 -5.57 6.04 9.50
N CYS A 82 -6.68 5.43 9.09
CA CYS A 82 -6.66 4.23 8.27
C CYS A 82 -7.11 4.54 6.85
N LYS A 83 -6.42 3.96 5.87
CA LYS A 83 -6.83 4.02 4.47
C LYS A 83 -7.96 3.03 4.28
N VAL A 84 -9.09 3.51 3.76
CA VAL A 84 -10.30 2.72 3.62
C VAL A 84 -10.93 2.86 2.25
N GLU A 85 -11.66 1.82 1.84
CA GLU A 85 -12.55 1.80 0.69
C GLU A 85 -13.92 1.26 1.12
N ASP A 86 -14.99 1.88 0.65
CA ASP A 86 -16.34 1.36 0.89
C ASP A 86 -16.53 0.01 0.16
N THR A 87 -17.12 -0.96 0.86
CA THR A 87 -17.43 -2.26 0.25
C THR A 87 -18.60 -2.19 -0.73
N GLN A 88 -19.45 -1.17 -0.62
CA GLN A 88 -20.61 -0.98 -1.50
C GLN A 88 -20.29 -0.11 -2.73
N ASP A 89 -19.36 0.84 -2.60
CA ASP A 89 -18.92 1.69 -3.70
C ASP A 89 -17.39 1.88 -3.69
N ALA A 90 -16.71 1.14 -4.57
CA ALA A 90 -15.25 1.16 -4.68
C ALA A 90 -14.67 2.53 -5.14
N HIS A 91 -15.49 3.48 -5.59
CA HIS A 91 -15.03 4.85 -5.88
C HIS A 91 -14.81 5.66 -4.60
N ILE A 92 -15.40 5.23 -3.48
CA ILE A 92 -15.21 5.86 -2.17
C ILE A 92 -13.93 5.29 -1.56
N VAL A 93 -12.81 5.96 -1.82
CA VAL A 93 -11.50 5.65 -1.24
C VAL A 93 -10.97 6.87 -0.50
N GLY A 94 -10.45 6.67 0.71
CA GLY A 94 -9.87 7.76 1.49
C GLY A 94 -9.34 7.33 2.85
N TRP A 95 -9.37 8.27 3.78
CA TRP A 95 -8.79 8.17 5.12
C TRP A 95 -9.85 8.41 6.17
N ALA A 96 -9.90 7.55 7.18
CA ALA A 96 -10.81 7.65 8.31
C ALA A 96 -10.04 7.58 9.64
N PRO A 97 -10.46 8.29 10.70
CA PRO A 97 -9.89 8.14 12.03
C PRO A 97 -10.06 6.69 12.53
N ALA A 98 -8.97 6.06 12.95
CA ALA A 98 -8.96 4.64 13.33
C ALA A 98 -9.93 4.31 14.48
N ARG A 99 -10.20 5.28 15.36
CA ARG A 99 -11.09 5.13 16.53
C ARG A 99 -12.53 4.72 16.19
N TYR A 100 -12.96 4.91 14.94
CA TYR A 100 -14.30 4.56 14.48
C TYR A 100 -14.34 3.25 13.68
N LEU A 101 -13.22 2.52 13.60
CA LEU A 101 -13.10 1.31 12.78
C LEU A 101 -12.83 0.09 13.66
N SER A 102 -13.65 -0.96 13.54
CA SER A 102 -13.48 -2.21 14.27
C SER A 102 -13.73 -3.44 13.39
N PRO A 103 -12.82 -4.45 13.36
CA PRO A 103 -11.50 -4.44 13.98
C PRO A 103 -10.55 -3.40 13.35
N ASN A 104 -9.53 -2.99 14.09
CA ASN A 104 -8.44 -2.17 13.55
C ASN A 104 -7.47 -3.01 12.71
N ASN A 105 -6.80 -2.39 11.73
CA ASN A 105 -5.74 -3.04 10.94
C ASN A 105 -4.36 -2.58 11.42
N PRO A 106 -3.53 -3.45 12.03
CA PRO A 106 -2.19 -3.09 12.47
C PRO A 106 -1.18 -2.95 11.31
N ALA A 107 -1.55 -3.33 10.08
CA ALA A 107 -0.70 -3.13 8.92
C ALA A 107 -0.42 -1.65 8.67
N PRO A 108 0.80 -1.30 8.20
CA PRO A 108 1.06 0.06 7.74
C PRO A 108 0.16 0.39 6.55
N ALA A 109 -0.39 1.60 6.53
CA ALA A 109 -1.18 2.04 5.37
C ALA A 109 -0.30 2.10 4.11
N PRO A 110 -0.87 1.82 2.92
CA PRO A 110 -0.16 2.02 1.67
C PRO A 110 0.25 3.49 1.50
N GLU A 111 1.37 3.71 0.81
CA GLU A 111 1.76 5.06 0.39
C GLU A 111 0.67 5.62 -0.54
N ASP A 112 0.36 6.91 -0.39
CA ASP A 112 -0.54 7.58 -1.32
C ASP A 112 0.24 7.70 -2.66
N ALA A 113 -0.30 7.13 -3.74
CA ALA A 113 0.31 7.14 -5.08
C ALA A 113 0.33 8.54 -5.71
#